data_AF-A0A9P9P200-F1
#
_entry.id   AF-A0A9P9P200-F1
#
_cell.length_a   1.000
_cell.length_b   1.000
_cell.length_c   1.000
_cell.angle_alpha   90.00
_cell.angle_beta   90.00
_cell.angle_gamma   90.00
#
_symmetry.space_group_name_H-M   'P 1'
#
loop_
_entity.id
_entity.type
_entity.pdbx_description
1 polymer ?
#
loop_
_entity_poly.entity_id
_entity_poly.type
_entity_poly.pdbx_seq_one_letter_code
_entity_poly.pdbx_strand_id
1 'polypeptide(L)'
;MKFTFTAIATLGLAAALNIPWADLHPCAPLKQSTVPEPVPNTLETFKHFVVYSNTAASALTPIGFERILVNSDAAIRSDKFMTYYELPSYDTNACADICKATRGCDSFNIYFQRNPSIAPAVACPNPEANVLVHCGLYSEPVLASQALNFGQVRGPADANDKAFQVAIRGSNGNSTFPIRFRIMELTIHSAYNKAANSISNEPASVVVVTAPCTRVSTSIKLVTFPGVTFTVPTITLTAPTVTISAW
;
A
#
# COMPACT_ATOMS: atom_id res chain seq x y z
N MET A 1 -54.06 14.71 59.59
CA MET A 1 -53.70 15.43 58.36
C MET A 1 -52.60 14.63 57.67
N LYS A 2 -52.93 13.86 56.62
CA LYS A 2 -51.99 12.99 55.91
C LYS A 2 -51.34 13.78 54.77
N PHE A 3 -50.02 13.98 54.83
CA PHE A 3 -49.26 14.58 53.73
C PHE A 3 -48.66 13.47 52.88
N THR A 4 -49.22 13.27 51.69
CA THR A 4 -48.63 12.42 50.64
C THR A 4 -47.61 13.24 49.86
N PHE A 5 -46.33 12.86 49.95
CA PHE A 5 -45.28 13.38 49.08
C PHE A 5 -45.24 12.55 47.79
N THR A 6 -45.60 13.16 46.67
CA THR A 6 -45.39 12.58 45.33
C THR A 6 -43.96 12.89 44.90
N ALA A 7 -43.09 11.90 44.89
CA ALA A 7 -41.74 12.03 44.32
C ALA A 7 -41.85 12.05 42.79
N ILE A 8 -41.49 13.17 42.16
CA ILE A 8 -41.33 13.28 40.72
C ILE A 8 -39.99 12.65 40.37
N ALA A 9 -40.00 11.46 39.78
CA ALA A 9 -38.82 10.86 39.18
C ALA A 9 -38.52 11.57 37.85
N THR A 10 -37.56 12.48 37.84
CA THR A 10 -37.02 13.02 36.60
C THR A 10 -36.15 11.95 35.94
N LEU A 11 -36.68 11.36 34.87
CA LEU A 11 -35.90 10.58 33.90
C LEU A 11 -34.92 11.52 33.20
N GLY A 12 -33.70 11.63 33.74
CA GLY A 12 -32.59 12.23 33.03
C GLY A 12 -32.18 11.33 31.87
N LEU A 13 -32.59 11.67 30.64
CA LEU A 13 -31.94 11.14 29.44
C LEU A 13 -30.51 11.68 29.40
N ALA A 14 -29.54 10.91 29.88
CA ALA A 14 -28.15 11.14 29.52
C ALA A 14 -27.96 10.68 28.06
N ALA A 15 -28.15 11.60 27.11
CA ALA A 15 -27.61 11.40 25.78
C ALA A 15 -26.08 11.36 25.91
N ALA A 16 -25.47 10.20 25.69
CA ALA A 16 -24.03 10.11 25.56
C ALA A 16 -23.63 10.92 24.32
N LEU A 17 -23.21 12.17 24.52
CA LEU A 17 -22.62 12.98 23.47
C LEU A 17 -21.34 12.27 23.05
N ASN A 18 -21.27 11.80 21.80
CA ASN A 18 -20.01 11.41 21.16
C ASN A 18 -19.17 12.68 20.92
N ILE A 19 -18.67 13.26 22.01
CA ILE A 19 -17.76 14.39 21.96
C ILE A 19 -16.45 13.84 21.37
N PRO A 20 -15.98 14.35 20.22
CA PRO A 20 -14.67 14.00 19.67
C PRO A 20 -13.61 14.13 20.76
N TRP A 21 -12.65 13.20 20.82
CA TRP A 21 -11.61 13.20 21.86
C TRP A 21 -10.83 14.53 21.93
N ALA A 22 -10.70 15.23 20.79
CA ALA A 22 -10.12 16.56 20.68
C ALA A 22 -10.89 17.67 21.43
N ASP A 23 -12.21 17.53 21.56
CA ASP A 23 -13.07 18.47 22.29
C ASP A 23 -13.10 18.16 23.79
N LEU A 24 -12.85 16.90 24.17
CA LEU A 24 -12.75 16.49 25.57
C LEU A 24 -11.38 16.80 26.18
N HIS A 25 -10.31 16.79 25.38
CA HIS A 25 -8.95 17.12 25.78
C HIS A 25 -8.26 18.02 24.74
N PRO A 26 -8.51 19.34 24.77
CA PRO A 26 -7.87 20.27 23.85
C PRO A 26 -6.35 20.22 24.01
N CYS A 27 -5.62 20.22 22.90
CA CYS A 27 -4.15 20.22 22.90
C CYS A 27 -3.49 18.99 23.54
N ALA A 28 -4.21 17.88 23.68
CA ALA A 28 -3.63 16.63 24.17
C ALA A 28 -2.57 16.07 23.21
N PRO A 29 -1.46 15.52 23.71
CA PRO A 29 -0.46 14.84 22.88
C PRO A 29 -1.05 13.73 22.01
N LEU A 30 -0.62 13.70 20.76
CA LEU A 30 -0.92 12.64 19.80
C LEU A 30 0.32 11.78 19.55
N LYS A 31 0.16 10.75 18.73
CA LYS A 31 1.22 9.79 18.45
C LYS A 31 2.44 10.47 17.83
N GLN A 32 3.62 10.13 18.36
CA GLN A 32 4.91 10.62 17.89
C GLN A 32 5.32 10.02 16.55
N SER A 33 6.18 10.73 15.84
CA SER A 33 6.72 10.29 14.55
C SER A 33 7.39 8.93 14.63
N THR A 34 7.16 8.11 13.61
CA THR A 34 7.88 6.84 13.43
C THR A 34 9.02 6.98 12.42
N VAL A 35 9.13 8.13 11.76
CA VAL A 35 10.09 8.41 10.69
C VAL A 35 10.65 9.82 10.79
N PRO A 36 11.77 10.15 10.11
CA PRO A 36 12.38 11.46 10.20
C PRO A 36 11.45 12.58 9.71
N GLU A 37 11.20 13.58 10.54
CA GLU A 37 10.40 14.75 10.17
C GLU A 37 11.17 15.70 9.24
N PRO A 38 10.49 16.35 8.28
CA PRO A 38 11.10 17.40 7.48
C PRO A 38 11.47 18.61 8.36
N VAL A 39 12.63 19.22 8.07
CA VAL A 39 13.07 20.47 8.70
C VAL A 39 13.19 21.54 7.61
N PRO A 40 12.46 22.67 7.70
CA PRO A 40 11.51 23.04 8.76
C PRO A 40 10.22 22.19 8.72
N ASN A 41 9.56 22.01 9.88
CA ASN A 41 8.35 21.19 10.02
C ASN A 41 7.11 21.97 9.53
N THR A 42 7.01 22.10 8.20
CA THR A 42 5.90 22.77 7.53
C THR A 42 5.21 21.82 6.57
N LEU A 43 3.96 22.14 6.21
CA LEU A 43 3.24 21.41 5.17
C LEU A 43 4.01 21.39 3.84
N GLU A 44 4.60 22.52 3.47
CA GLU A 44 5.30 22.66 2.20
C GLU A 44 6.56 21.79 2.16
N THR A 45 7.36 21.86 3.22
CA THR A 45 8.56 21.02 3.32
C THR A 45 8.19 19.53 3.37
N PHE A 46 7.08 19.15 4.03
CA PHE A 46 6.56 17.78 4.00
C PHE A 46 6.23 17.30 2.58
N LYS A 47 5.50 18.11 1.80
CA LYS A 47 5.13 17.78 0.41
C LYS A 47 6.36 17.60 -0.49
N HIS A 48 7.41 18.38 -0.23
CA HIS A 48 8.65 18.34 -1.01
C HIS A 48 9.78 17.53 -0.38
N PHE A 49 9.51 16.76 0.69
CA PHE A 49 10.56 16.04 1.40
C PHE A 49 11.06 14.83 0.60
N VAL A 50 12.25 14.98 0.00
CA VAL A 50 12.83 14.00 -0.94
C VAL A 50 13.04 12.61 -0.34
N VAL A 51 13.28 12.53 0.98
CA VAL A 51 13.48 11.25 1.69
C VAL A 51 12.25 10.35 1.52
N TYR A 52 11.04 10.90 1.64
CA TYR A 52 9.80 10.14 1.48
C TYR A 52 9.61 9.66 0.05
N SER A 53 9.90 10.52 -0.93
CA SER A 53 9.79 10.14 -2.33
C SER A 53 10.80 9.06 -2.73
N ASN A 54 12.05 9.18 -2.29
CA ASN A 54 13.08 8.18 -2.55
C ASN A 54 12.75 6.85 -1.87
N THR A 55 12.28 6.90 -0.62
CA THR A 55 11.87 5.69 0.13
C THR A 55 10.73 4.98 -0.59
N ALA A 56 9.67 5.70 -0.97
CA ALA A 56 8.53 5.10 -1.66
C ALA A 56 8.89 4.59 -3.07
N ALA A 57 9.69 5.34 -3.83
CA ALA A 57 10.07 4.95 -5.20
C ALA A 57 10.99 3.71 -5.22
N SER A 58 11.89 3.60 -4.24
CA SER A 58 12.84 2.47 -4.12
C SER A 58 12.28 1.25 -3.39
N ALA A 59 11.15 1.39 -2.70
CA ALA A 59 10.52 0.28 -1.98
C ALA A 59 10.17 -0.87 -2.93
N LEU A 60 10.55 -2.08 -2.53
CA LEU A 60 10.29 -3.30 -3.30
C LEU A 60 8.80 -3.64 -3.27
N THR A 61 8.31 -4.17 -4.38
CA THR A 61 6.99 -4.81 -4.43
C THR A 61 7.04 -6.15 -3.69
N PRO A 62 6.22 -6.39 -2.66
CA PRO A 62 6.23 -7.65 -1.92
C PRO A 62 5.80 -8.85 -2.77
N ILE A 63 6.34 -10.03 -2.46
CA ILE A 63 6.00 -11.28 -3.15
C ILE A 63 4.51 -11.58 -2.98
N GLY A 64 3.84 -11.87 -4.11
CA GLY A 64 2.40 -12.14 -4.17
C GLY A 64 1.54 -10.91 -4.49
N PHE A 65 2.17 -9.74 -4.65
CA PHE A 65 1.50 -8.50 -5.00
C PHE A 65 2.05 -7.90 -6.30
N GLU A 66 1.20 -7.14 -6.98
CA GLU A 66 1.53 -6.24 -8.08
C GLU A 66 1.44 -4.79 -7.60
N ARG A 67 2.44 -3.97 -7.95
CA ARG A 67 2.45 -2.55 -7.60
C ARG A 67 1.66 -1.75 -8.62
N ILE A 68 0.56 -1.14 -8.15
CA ILE A 68 -0.40 -0.40 -8.97
C ILE A 68 -0.15 1.11 -8.92
N LEU A 69 0.32 1.60 -7.78
CA LEU A 69 0.61 3.02 -7.54
C LEU A 69 1.99 3.13 -6.88
N VAL A 70 2.78 4.12 -7.29
CA VAL A 70 4.09 4.40 -6.70
C VAL A 70 4.25 5.89 -6.42
N ASN A 71 4.76 6.20 -5.23
CA ASN A 71 5.19 7.55 -4.82
C ASN A 71 4.15 8.65 -5.12
N SER A 72 2.88 8.40 -4.79
CA SER A 72 1.81 9.38 -4.98
C SER A 72 1.72 10.38 -3.82
N ASP A 73 1.17 11.56 -4.11
CA ASP A 73 0.78 12.62 -3.16
C ASP A 73 -0.59 12.38 -2.51
N ALA A 74 -1.22 11.26 -2.82
CA ALA A 74 -2.51 10.87 -2.26
C ALA A 74 -2.52 9.39 -1.88
N ALA A 75 -3.18 9.11 -0.76
CA ALA A 75 -3.55 7.75 -0.37
C ALA A 75 -4.73 7.27 -1.22
N ILE A 76 -4.90 5.95 -1.27
CA ILE A 76 -6.04 5.32 -1.93
C ILE A 76 -7.32 5.62 -1.16
N ARG A 77 -8.33 6.13 -1.87
CA ARG A 77 -9.71 6.28 -1.40
C ARG A 77 -10.60 5.28 -2.11
N SER A 78 -11.17 4.34 -1.35
CA SER A 78 -12.09 3.33 -1.84
C SER A 78 -13.13 3.01 -0.76
N ASP A 79 -14.34 2.67 -1.19
CA ASP A 79 -15.42 2.12 -0.37
C ASP A 79 -15.10 0.71 0.19
N LYS A 80 -14.06 0.07 -0.35
CA LYS A 80 -13.54 -1.24 0.09
C LYS A 80 -12.45 -1.13 1.14
N PHE A 81 -12.23 0.07 1.69
CA PHE A 81 -11.31 0.27 2.80
C PHE A 81 -11.76 -0.55 4.02
N MET A 82 -10.86 -1.35 4.56
CA MET A 82 -11.15 -2.22 5.71
C MET A 82 -10.69 -1.58 7.01
N THR A 83 -9.41 -1.24 7.08
CA THR A 83 -8.74 -0.70 8.26
C THR A 83 -7.36 -0.19 7.88
N TYR A 84 -6.66 0.45 8.80
CA TYR A 84 -5.24 0.75 8.66
C TYR A 84 -4.46 0.33 9.90
N TYR A 85 -3.18 0.07 9.69
CA TYR A 85 -2.19 -0.14 10.75
C TYR A 85 -1.12 0.94 10.65
N GLU A 86 -0.56 1.34 11.78
CA GLU A 86 0.57 2.25 11.81
C GLU A 86 1.86 1.45 11.99
N LEU A 87 2.82 1.67 11.10
CA LEU A 87 4.08 0.95 11.09
C LEU A 87 5.21 1.78 11.70
N PRO A 88 6.21 1.13 12.31
CA PRO A 88 7.39 1.81 12.84
C PRO A 88 8.31 2.35 11.73
N SER A 89 8.15 1.88 10.49
CA SER A 89 8.94 2.30 9.33
C SER A 89 8.17 2.04 8.03
N TYR A 90 8.67 2.60 6.92
CA TYR A 90 8.11 2.35 5.59
C TYR A 90 8.55 0.97 5.07
N ASP A 91 7.86 -0.07 5.53
CA ASP A 91 8.15 -1.47 5.15
C ASP A 91 6.96 -2.07 4.38
N THR A 92 7.14 -2.23 3.08
CA THR A 92 6.13 -2.81 2.19
C THR A 92 5.88 -4.28 2.49
N ASN A 93 6.90 -5.06 2.90
CA ASN A 93 6.73 -6.47 3.23
C ASN A 93 5.93 -6.64 4.53
N ALA A 94 6.22 -5.85 5.54
CA ALA A 94 5.44 -5.86 6.79
C ALA A 94 3.96 -5.54 6.52
N CYS A 95 3.67 -4.55 5.68
CA CYS A 95 2.29 -4.24 5.29
C CYS A 95 1.62 -5.37 4.49
N ALA A 96 2.36 -6.01 3.60
CA ALA A 96 1.88 -7.18 2.85
C ALA A 96 1.59 -8.37 3.76
N ASP A 97 2.42 -8.64 4.77
CA ASP A 97 2.21 -9.74 5.71
C ASP A 97 0.98 -9.50 6.58
N ILE A 98 0.74 -8.25 7.00
CA ILE A 98 -0.50 -7.86 7.68
C ILE A 98 -1.71 -8.09 6.77
N CYS A 99 -1.63 -7.73 5.48
CA CYS A 99 -2.71 -8.00 4.52
C CYS A 99 -2.96 -9.51 4.37
N LYS A 100 -1.90 -10.32 4.15
CA LYS A 100 -2.01 -11.79 4.02
C LYS A 100 -2.63 -12.44 5.26
N ALA A 101 -2.34 -11.92 6.45
CA ALA A 101 -2.91 -12.40 7.70
C ALA A 101 -4.36 -11.91 7.94
N THR A 102 -4.79 -10.87 7.24
CA THR A 102 -6.13 -10.29 7.36
C THR A 102 -7.09 -10.95 6.38
N ARG A 103 -8.06 -11.71 6.89
CA ARG A 103 -9.06 -12.38 6.07
C ARG A 103 -9.79 -11.39 5.16
N GLY A 104 -9.75 -11.65 3.86
CA GLY A 104 -10.43 -10.83 2.84
C GLY A 104 -9.67 -9.58 2.43
N CYS A 105 -8.41 -9.40 2.82
CA CYS A 105 -7.56 -8.35 2.29
C CYS A 105 -7.01 -8.76 0.91
N ASP A 106 -7.35 -7.97 -0.10
CA ASP A 106 -6.92 -8.20 -1.48
C ASP A 106 -5.89 -7.17 -1.93
N SER A 107 -5.73 -6.06 -1.21
CA SER A 107 -4.72 -5.06 -1.51
C SER A 107 -4.39 -4.18 -0.30
N PHE A 108 -3.28 -3.46 -0.40
CA PHE A 108 -2.88 -2.49 0.61
C PHE A 108 -2.30 -1.22 -0.01
N ASN A 109 -2.36 -0.13 0.76
CA ASN A 109 -1.71 1.14 0.45
C ASN A 109 -0.83 1.55 1.63
N ILE A 110 0.46 1.71 1.39
CA ILE A 110 1.42 2.19 2.38
C ILE A 110 1.85 3.61 2.02
N TYR A 111 1.86 4.52 2.99
CA TYR A 111 2.11 5.95 2.77
C TYR A 111 2.59 6.66 4.04
N PHE A 112 3.27 7.80 3.86
CA PHE A 112 3.57 8.74 4.94
C PHE A 112 2.41 9.72 5.10
N GLN A 113 1.97 9.94 6.34
CA GLN A 113 0.93 10.92 6.67
C GLN A 113 1.45 11.95 7.65
N ARG A 114 1.28 13.22 7.31
CA ARG A 114 1.48 14.37 8.21
C ARG A 114 0.31 14.42 9.19
N ASN A 115 0.58 14.21 10.47
CA ASN A 115 -0.40 14.24 11.56
C ASN A 115 -0.06 15.33 12.57
N PRO A 116 -1.04 15.94 13.25
CA PRO A 116 -0.73 16.95 14.25
C PRO A 116 -0.07 16.29 15.47
N SER A 117 0.90 16.97 16.08
CA SER A 117 1.61 16.46 17.28
C SER A 117 0.76 16.48 18.54
N ILE A 118 -0.25 17.35 18.57
CA ILE A 118 -1.26 17.48 19.61
C ILE A 118 -2.64 17.68 18.96
N ALA A 119 -3.72 17.34 19.66
CA ALA A 119 -5.07 17.52 19.15
C ALA A 119 -5.37 19.00 18.85
N PRO A 120 -5.57 19.41 17.58
CA PRO A 120 -5.77 20.81 17.24
C PRO A 120 -7.05 21.36 17.90
N ALA A 121 -6.92 22.50 18.57
CA ALA A 121 -8.00 23.20 19.27
C ALA A 121 -7.78 24.71 19.23
N VAL A 122 -8.70 25.53 19.73
CA VAL A 122 -8.58 27.00 19.68
C VAL A 122 -7.28 27.51 20.33
N ALA A 123 -6.81 26.87 21.40
CA ALA A 123 -5.56 27.22 22.07
C ALA A 123 -4.29 26.70 21.35
N CYS A 124 -4.45 25.78 20.41
CA CYS A 124 -3.38 25.15 19.63
C CYS A 124 -3.86 24.80 18.20
N PRO A 125 -4.22 25.80 17.38
CA PRO A 125 -4.94 25.60 16.13
C PRO A 125 -4.12 24.91 15.04
N ASN A 126 -2.82 25.18 15.00
CA ASN A 126 -1.90 24.70 13.97
C ASN A 126 -0.58 24.23 14.58
N PRO A 127 -0.57 23.07 15.27
CA PRO A 127 0.63 22.57 15.92
C PRO A 127 1.67 22.04 14.92
N GLU A 128 2.88 21.79 15.42
CA GLU A 128 3.90 21.02 14.70
C GLU A 128 3.38 19.63 14.31
N ALA A 129 3.92 19.05 13.23
CA ALA A 129 3.47 17.73 12.77
C ALA A 129 4.37 16.59 13.24
N ASN A 130 3.73 15.48 13.60
CA ASN A 130 4.37 14.17 13.59
C ASN A 130 4.12 13.50 12.23
N VAL A 131 5.01 12.61 11.79
CA VAL A 131 4.83 11.81 10.57
C VAL A 131 4.73 10.34 10.91
N LEU A 132 3.63 9.73 10.48
CA LEU A 132 3.35 8.31 10.68
C LEU A 132 3.34 7.59 9.34
N VAL A 133 3.80 6.34 9.35
CA VAL A 133 3.60 5.42 8.23
C VAL A 133 2.32 4.65 8.46
N HIS A 134 1.39 4.75 7.52
CA HIS A 134 0.16 3.97 7.54
C HIS A 134 0.20 2.86 6.50
N CYS A 135 -0.38 1.72 6.84
CA CYS A 135 -0.65 0.57 6.01
C CYS A 135 -2.17 0.37 5.96
N GLY A 136 -2.83 0.98 4.97
CA GLY A 136 -4.26 0.82 4.72
C GLY A 136 -4.53 -0.49 3.98
N LEU A 137 -5.53 -1.25 4.44
CA LEU A 137 -5.96 -2.50 3.82
C LEU A 137 -7.30 -2.33 3.11
N TYR A 138 -7.48 -3.04 2.00
CA TYR A 138 -8.70 -2.99 1.20
C TYR A 138 -9.15 -4.41 0.83
N SER A 139 -10.46 -4.59 0.76
CA SER A 139 -11.07 -5.90 0.48
C SER A 139 -11.20 -6.23 -1.01
N GLU A 140 -10.66 -5.37 -1.88
CA GLU A 140 -10.63 -5.56 -3.33
C GLU A 140 -9.30 -5.00 -3.87
N PRO A 141 -8.87 -5.39 -5.09
CA PRO A 141 -7.75 -4.75 -5.78
C PRO A 141 -7.96 -3.24 -5.94
N VAL A 142 -6.94 -2.45 -5.65
CA VAL A 142 -6.96 -0.99 -5.84
C VAL A 142 -6.44 -0.58 -7.22
N LEU A 143 -6.81 0.62 -7.65
CA LEU A 143 -6.44 1.24 -8.92
C LEU A 143 -5.66 2.53 -8.67
N ALA A 144 -4.73 2.88 -9.56
CA ALA A 144 -3.98 4.13 -9.47
C ALA A 144 -4.89 5.37 -9.47
N SER A 145 -6.02 5.32 -10.19
CA SER A 145 -7.02 6.39 -10.24
C SER A 145 -7.74 6.64 -8.91
N GLN A 146 -7.60 5.73 -7.94
CA GLN A 146 -8.18 5.89 -6.60
C GLN A 146 -7.26 6.69 -5.64
N ALA A 147 -6.09 7.15 -6.08
CA ALA A 147 -5.21 8.04 -5.32
C ALA A 147 -5.82 9.45 -5.20
N LEU A 148 -6.84 9.58 -4.35
CA LEU A 148 -7.70 10.76 -4.23
C LEU A 148 -7.81 11.28 -2.80
N ASN A 149 -7.19 10.61 -1.82
CA ASN A 149 -7.11 11.09 -0.46
C ASN A 149 -5.84 11.92 -0.26
N PHE A 150 -5.97 13.24 -0.38
CA PHE A 150 -4.88 14.20 -0.19
C PHE A 150 -4.71 14.64 1.28
N GLY A 151 -5.49 14.06 2.20
CA GLY A 151 -5.61 14.51 3.59
C GLY A 151 -6.75 15.52 3.78
N GLN A 152 -6.78 16.12 4.96
CA GLN A 152 -7.85 17.01 5.41
C GLN A 152 -7.34 18.13 6.33
N VAL A 153 -8.11 19.21 6.40
CA VAL A 153 -7.91 20.25 7.41
C VAL A 153 -8.40 19.75 8.78
N ARG A 154 -7.68 20.09 9.85
CA ARG A 154 -7.98 19.71 11.23
C ARG A 154 -7.89 20.92 12.16
N GLY A 155 -8.90 21.07 13.02
CA GLY A 155 -8.96 22.14 14.01
C GLY A 155 -9.33 23.51 13.44
N PRO A 156 -9.41 24.53 14.31
CA PRO A 156 -9.62 25.91 13.90
C PRO A 156 -8.36 26.52 13.25
N ALA A 157 -8.53 27.66 12.58
CA ALA A 157 -7.41 28.43 12.04
C ALA A 157 -6.63 29.16 13.15
N ASP A 158 -5.33 29.35 12.93
CA ASP A 158 -4.44 30.16 13.75
C ASP A 158 -4.60 31.66 13.49
N ALA A 159 -3.81 32.49 14.18
CA ALA A 159 -3.84 33.95 14.05
C ALA A 159 -3.46 34.45 12.63
N ASN A 160 -2.91 33.58 11.78
CA ASN A 160 -2.55 33.87 10.39
C ASN A 160 -3.54 33.24 9.40
N ASP A 161 -4.74 32.85 9.86
CA ASP A 161 -5.79 32.20 9.07
C ASP A 161 -5.35 30.84 8.49
N LYS A 162 -4.47 30.12 9.20
CA LYS A 162 -4.01 28.77 8.81
C LYS A 162 -4.45 27.72 9.81
N ALA A 163 -5.12 26.68 9.34
CA ALA A 163 -5.40 25.49 10.14
C ALA A 163 -4.40 24.36 9.82
N PHE A 164 -4.29 23.39 10.73
CA PHE A 164 -3.43 22.23 10.49
C PHE A 164 -3.93 21.44 9.27
N GLN A 165 -3.04 21.12 8.33
CA GLN A 165 -3.35 20.28 7.18
C GLN A 165 -2.68 18.91 7.32
N VAL A 166 -3.52 17.86 7.40
CA VAL A 166 -3.07 16.49 7.14
C VAL A 166 -2.75 16.38 5.66
N ALA A 167 -1.66 15.72 5.34
CA ALA A 167 -1.20 15.51 3.97
C ALA A 167 -0.57 14.14 3.82
N ILE A 168 -0.61 13.62 2.59
CA ILE A 168 -0.05 12.32 2.23
C ILE A 168 1.18 12.52 1.34
N ARG A 169 2.20 11.66 1.51
CA ARG A 169 3.35 11.60 0.60
C ARG A 169 3.85 10.16 0.47
N GLY A 170 4.51 9.88 -0.65
CA GLY A 170 5.18 8.60 -0.87
C GLY A 170 4.21 7.42 -0.83
N SER A 171 3.03 7.56 -1.41
CA SER A 171 1.98 6.53 -1.36
C SER A 171 2.20 5.44 -2.41
N ASN A 172 2.33 4.19 -1.98
CA ASN A 172 2.40 3.00 -2.83
C ASN A 172 1.17 2.11 -2.63
N GLY A 173 0.50 1.74 -3.72
CA GLY A 173 -0.64 0.82 -3.72
C GLY A 173 -0.24 -0.52 -4.34
N ASN A 174 -0.55 -1.63 -3.67
CA ASN A 174 -0.20 -2.98 -4.10
C ASN A 174 -1.42 -3.89 -3.98
N SER A 175 -1.77 -4.56 -5.07
CA SER A 175 -2.88 -5.52 -5.11
C SER A 175 -2.35 -6.93 -5.20
N THR A 176 -2.99 -7.88 -4.53
CA THR A 176 -2.72 -9.30 -4.75
C THR A 176 -2.93 -9.62 -6.23
N PHE A 177 -2.15 -10.57 -6.76
CA PHE A 177 -2.40 -11.03 -8.13
C PHE A 177 -3.84 -11.51 -8.24
N PRO A 178 -4.65 -11.00 -9.19
CA PRO A 178 -5.95 -11.61 -9.43
C PRO A 178 -5.69 -13.07 -9.76
N ILE A 179 -6.34 -13.97 -9.03
CA ILE A 179 -6.30 -15.43 -9.18
C ILE A 179 -6.69 -15.92 -10.59
N ARG A 180 -6.96 -15.00 -11.53
CA ARG A 180 -7.18 -15.27 -12.96
C ARG A 180 -5.91 -15.60 -13.73
N PHE A 181 -4.72 -15.36 -13.16
CA PHE A 181 -3.51 -16.00 -13.63
C PHE A 181 -3.14 -17.10 -12.64
N ARG A 182 -3.70 -18.31 -12.87
CA ARG A 182 -3.01 -19.52 -12.43
C ARG A 182 -1.58 -19.40 -12.95
N ILE A 183 -0.61 -19.67 -12.08
CA ILE A 183 0.71 -20.12 -12.52
C ILE A 183 0.43 -21.28 -13.48
N MET A 184 0.55 -21.06 -14.79
CA MET A 184 0.69 -22.17 -15.72
C MET A 184 2.05 -22.74 -15.39
N GLU A 185 2.04 -23.83 -14.65
CA GLU A 185 3.21 -24.66 -14.47
C GLU A 185 3.65 -25.10 -15.87
N LEU A 186 4.64 -24.42 -16.43
CA LEU A 186 5.13 -24.69 -17.77
C LEU A 186 6.05 -25.91 -17.66
N THR A 187 5.46 -27.09 -17.76
CA THR A 187 6.21 -28.35 -17.79
C THR A 187 6.92 -28.44 -19.14
N ILE A 188 8.19 -28.02 -19.19
CA ILE A 188 9.03 -28.21 -20.36
C ILE A 188 9.33 -29.71 -20.45
N HIS A 189 8.63 -30.42 -21.35
CA HIS A 189 9.02 -31.77 -21.74
C HIS A 189 10.21 -31.65 -22.69
N SER A 190 11.44 -31.75 -22.19
CA SER A 190 12.58 -31.97 -23.05
C SER A 190 12.51 -33.39 -23.60
N ALA A 191 12.14 -33.56 -24.87
CA ALA A 191 12.41 -34.80 -25.59
C ALA A 191 13.92 -34.84 -25.88
N TYR A 192 14.69 -35.45 -24.98
CA TYR A 192 16.09 -35.73 -25.22
C TYR A 192 16.19 -36.89 -26.22
N ASN A 193 16.42 -36.57 -27.50
CA ASN A 193 16.80 -37.58 -28.48
C ASN A 193 18.26 -37.97 -28.21
N LYS A 194 18.42 -39.04 -27.44
CA LYS A 194 19.72 -39.65 -27.13
C LYS A 194 20.37 -40.17 -28.42
N ALA A 195 21.32 -39.41 -28.96
CA ALA A 195 22.37 -39.96 -29.81
C ALA A 195 23.69 -39.91 -29.02
N ALA A 196 23.99 -41.04 -28.38
CA ALA A 196 25.29 -41.46 -27.84
C ALA A 196 26.05 -40.55 -26.83
N ASN A 197 26.08 -41.07 -25.59
CA ASN A 197 27.14 -41.04 -24.57
C ASN A 197 27.42 -39.80 -23.69
N SER A 198 27.42 -40.11 -22.38
CA SER A 198 27.80 -39.36 -21.17
C SER A 198 26.80 -38.33 -20.61
N ILE A 199 26.43 -38.56 -19.34
CA ILE A 199 25.47 -37.81 -18.53
C ILE A 199 26.26 -36.81 -17.68
N SER A 200 25.89 -35.51 -17.70
CA SER A 200 26.16 -34.61 -16.59
C SER A 200 24.84 -34.10 -16.04
N ASN A 201 24.54 -34.46 -14.80
CA ASN A 201 23.37 -33.98 -14.06
C ASN A 201 23.70 -32.60 -13.46
N GLU A 202 23.22 -31.51 -14.06
CA GLU A 202 23.16 -30.21 -13.40
C GLU A 202 21.73 -29.65 -13.54
N PRO A 203 21.15 -29.04 -12.49
CA PRO A 203 19.79 -28.56 -12.53
C PRO A 203 19.65 -27.39 -13.51
N ALA A 204 18.68 -27.49 -14.42
CA ALA A 204 18.36 -26.42 -15.35
C ALA A 204 17.89 -25.17 -14.59
N SER A 205 18.55 -24.05 -14.82
CA SER A 205 18.18 -22.75 -14.24
C SER A 205 16.81 -22.29 -14.76
N VAL A 206 15.86 -22.09 -13.83
CA VAL A 206 14.50 -21.62 -14.12
C VAL A 206 14.56 -20.12 -14.49
N VAL A 207 14.16 -19.77 -15.72
CA VAL A 207 14.01 -18.37 -16.16
C VAL A 207 12.56 -17.95 -15.97
N VAL A 208 12.34 -17.06 -15.01
CA VAL A 208 11.03 -16.45 -14.73
C VAL A 208 10.82 -15.29 -15.71
N VAL A 209 9.78 -15.36 -16.53
CA VAL A 209 9.36 -14.25 -17.40
C VAL A 209 7.96 -13.79 -16.99
N THR A 210 7.85 -12.54 -16.56
CA THR A 210 6.60 -11.86 -16.23
C THR A 210 6.14 -11.01 -17.42
N ALA A 211 4.91 -11.23 -17.89
CA ALA A 211 4.19 -10.30 -18.77
C ALA A 211 3.49 -9.22 -17.91
N PRO A 212 3.23 -7.99 -18.42
CA PRO A 212 3.08 -7.63 -19.83
C PRO A 212 4.31 -6.90 -20.39
N CYS A 213 5.13 -7.61 -21.17
CA CYS A 213 6.05 -6.97 -22.10
C CYS A 213 5.68 -7.40 -23.52
N THR A 214 5.37 -6.44 -24.38
CA THR A 214 5.21 -6.62 -25.84
C THR A 214 6.53 -6.94 -26.54
N ARG A 215 7.65 -7.02 -25.80
CA ARG A 215 8.92 -7.54 -26.27
C ARG A 215 9.64 -8.27 -25.14
N VAL A 216 9.77 -9.58 -25.26
CA VAL A 216 10.67 -10.38 -24.43
C VAL A 216 12.03 -10.40 -25.12
N SER A 217 13.00 -9.65 -24.59
CA SER A 217 14.41 -9.87 -24.94
C SER A 217 15.01 -10.73 -23.84
N THR A 218 15.05 -12.04 -24.05
CA THR A 218 15.85 -12.95 -23.22
C THR A 218 17.24 -13.06 -23.82
N SER A 219 18.24 -12.53 -23.12
CA SER A 219 19.64 -12.86 -23.42
C SER A 219 19.92 -14.25 -22.83
N ILE A 220 19.59 -15.32 -23.56
CA ILE A 220 20.04 -16.67 -23.18
C ILE A 220 21.55 -16.71 -23.41
N LYS A 221 22.34 -16.70 -22.33
CA LYS A 221 23.77 -16.97 -22.44
C LYS A 221 23.95 -18.45 -22.79
N LEU A 222 24.18 -18.73 -24.06
CA LEU A 222 24.60 -20.05 -24.50
C LEU A 222 26.06 -20.25 -24.06
N VAL A 223 26.31 -21.23 -23.19
CA VAL A 223 27.66 -21.69 -22.91
C VAL A 223 28.10 -22.51 -24.11
N THR A 224 29.02 -21.97 -24.92
CA THR A 224 29.57 -22.67 -26.08
C THR A 224 30.78 -23.51 -25.66
N PHE A 225 30.77 -24.78 -26.03
CA PHE A 225 31.94 -25.66 -25.94
C PHE A 225 32.63 -25.71 -27.32
N PRO A 226 33.98 -25.73 -27.39
CA PRO A 226 34.68 -25.84 -28.66
C PRO A 226 34.28 -27.15 -29.38
N GLY A 227 33.71 -27.04 -30.58
CA GLY A 227 33.34 -28.20 -31.42
C GLY A 227 31.86 -28.63 -31.38
N VAL A 228 30.98 -27.91 -30.66
CA VAL A 228 29.53 -28.23 -30.62
C VAL A 228 28.72 -27.17 -31.37
N THR A 229 28.07 -27.57 -32.47
CA THR A 229 27.15 -26.73 -33.24
C THR A 229 25.72 -26.93 -32.71
N PHE A 230 25.11 -25.90 -32.16
CA PHE A 230 23.71 -25.94 -31.72
C PHE A 230 22.80 -25.46 -32.85
N THR A 231 21.85 -26.29 -33.28
CA THR A 231 20.74 -25.85 -34.13
C THR A 231 19.54 -25.60 -33.23
N VAL A 232 19.24 -24.35 -32.92
CA VAL A 232 18.03 -24.02 -32.15
C VAL A 232 16.84 -24.11 -33.10
N PRO A 233 15.85 -24.98 -32.88
CA PRO A 233 14.64 -24.94 -33.68
C PRO A 233 13.94 -23.60 -33.46
N THR A 234 13.45 -22.98 -34.53
CA THR A 234 12.65 -21.76 -34.48
C THR A 234 11.53 -21.94 -33.46
N ILE A 235 11.56 -21.17 -32.38
CA ILE A 235 10.48 -21.16 -31.37
C ILE A 235 9.33 -20.34 -31.95
N THR A 236 8.36 -21.00 -32.56
CA THR A 236 7.12 -20.36 -33.00
C THR A 236 6.16 -20.29 -31.81
N LEU A 237 6.00 -19.11 -31.22
CA LEU A 237 4.99 -18.87 -30.19
C LEU A 237 3.64 -18.60 -30.85
N THR A 238 2.74 -19.59 -30.87
CA THR A 238 1.36 -19.38 -31.31
C THR A 238 0.57 -18.76 -30.16
N ALA A 239 0.18 -17.50 -30.28
CA ALA A 239 -0.72 -16.87 -29.31
C ALA A 239 -2.10 -17.55 -29.37
N PRO A 240 -2.74 -17.90 -28.23
CA PRO A 240 -4.10 -18.40 -28.26
C PRO A 240 -5.09 -17.28 -28.58
N THR A 241 -6.01 -17.54 -29.51
CA THR A 241 -7.14 -16.65 -29.81
C THR A 241 -8.11 -16.66 -28.62
N VAL A 242 -8.32 -15.52 -27.98
CA VAL A 242 -9.30 -15.37 -26.90
C VAL A 242 -10.67 -15.06 -27.53
N THR A 243 -11.59 -16.03 -27.52
CA THR A 243 -13.00 -15.78 -27.84
C THR A 243 -13.72 -15.32 -26.58
N ILE A 244 -14.18 -14.06 -26.58
CA ILE A 244 -15.00 -13.50 -25.49
C ILE A 244 -16.46 -13.84 -25.82
N SER A 245 -17.09 -14.74 -25.06
CA SER A 245 -18.55 -14.91 -25.07
C SER A 245 -19.15 -14.07 -23.94
N ALA A 246 -19.93 -13.05 -24.30
CA ALA A 246 -20.70 -12.26 -23.36
C ALA A 246 -21.89 -13.08 -22.82
N TRP A 247 -22.09 -13.03 -21.51
CA TRP A 247 -23.36 -13.33 -20.84
C TRP A 247 -23.75 -12.09 -20.03
#